data_AF-A0A0M8UUT6-F1
#
_entry.id   AF-A0A0M8UUT6-F1
#
_cell.length_a   1.000
_cell.length_b   1.000
_cell.length_c   1.000
_cell.angle_alpha   90.00
_cell.angle_beta   90.00
_cell.angle_gamma   90.00
#
_symmetry.space_group_name_H-M   'P 1'
#
loop_
_entity.id
_entity.type
_entity.pdbx_description
1 polymer ?
#
loop_
_entity_poly.entity_id
_entity_poly.type
_entity_poly.pdbx_seq_one_letter_code
_entity_poly.pdbx_strand_id
1 'polypeptide(L)'
;MKRERATAVLGEMLDRLEQGAWPVNLVEEVHLFGSYIRGALEVGDVDVVVQHITDEAWTEHSLNALLSGRDGYAAMRQALRGRRRGISFQFQNRKALTKDGFELLLLWQRGEPFSLARQRLAAITPDPAAGRAPRDHVLPAYEMVSDQLPRPVRIDLYRWCTNNAATVRVVPLADDQPHSTAAAAHVDKRWTAHSPLRRAACAALAYLEQSGQKLDRVAVHGQHLQHGVADDTIEIFVGLGWRYWRRAELYLNDGQAWLEVLPAKARQPLQALHIIPASPA
;
A
#
# COMPACT_ATOMS: atom_id res chain seq x y z
N MET A 1 -12.65 4.01 -11.64
CA MET A 1 -13.06 2.90 -12.53
C MET A 1 -14.58 2.89 -12.60
N LYS A 2 -15.16 2.78 -13.81
CA LYS A 2 -16.62 2.67 -13.99
C LYS A 2 -17.16 1.38 -13.38
N ARG A 3 -18.37 1.41 -12.83
CA ARG A 3 -19.03 0.28 -12.17
C ARG A 3 -19.12 -0.97 -13.05
N GLU A 4 -19.47 -0.83 -14.33
CA GLU A 4 -19.62 -1.97 -15.25
C GLU A 4 -18.31 -2.75 -15.38
N ARG A 5 -17.18 -2.01 -15.42
CA ARG A 5 -15.85 -2.60 -15.43
C ARG A 5 -15.52 -3.26 -14.09
N ALA A 6 -15.95 -2.69 -12.97
CA ALA A 6 -15.79 -3.29 -11.65
C ALA A 6 -16.53 -4.64 -11.56
N THR A 7 -17.77 -4.69 -12.03
CA THR A 7 -18.59 -5.91 -12.10
C THR A 7 -17.95 -6.97 -13.00
N ALA A 8 -17.44 -6.58 -14.18
CA ALA A 8 -16.75 -7.51 -15.07
C ALA A 8 -15.50 -8.10 -14.43
N VAL A 9 -14.70 -7.27 -13.73
CA VAL A 9 -13.49 -7.72 -13.03
C VAL A 9 -13.82 -8.68 -11.87
N LEU A 10 -14.93 -8.49 -11.17
CA LEU A 10 -15.43 -9.44 -10.16
C LEU A 10 -15.93 -10.74 -10.79
N GLY A 11 -16.63 -10.67 -11.92
CA GLY A 11 -17.04 -11.86 -12.68
C GLY A 11 -15.85 -12.72 -13.08
N GLU A 12 -14.79 -12.11 -13.63
CA GLU A 12 -13.56 -12.83 -13.97
C GLU A 12 -12.85 -13.41 -12.73
N MET A 13 -12.94 -12.76 -11.57
CA MET A 13 -12.39 -13.30 -10.32
C MET A 13 -13.16 -14.56 -9.90
N LEU A 14 -14.50 -14.56 -10.03
CA LEU A 14 -15.33 -15.73 -9.78
C LEU A 14 -15.00 -16.88 -10.75
N ASP A 15 -14.74 -16.59 -12.03
CA ASP A 15 -14.30 -17.62 -13.00
C ASP A 15 -13.00 -18.31 -12.56
N ARG A 16 -12.06 -17.55 -11.98
CA ARG A 16 -10.78 -18.10 -11.47
C ARG A 16 -10.95 -18.89 -10.18
N LEU A 17 -11.87 -18.45 -9.31
CA LEU A 17 -12.27 -19.22 -8.13
C LEU A 17 -12.89 -20.55 -8.54
N GLU A 18 -13.73 -20.54 -9.57
CA GLU A 18 -14.40 -21.73 -10.12
C GLU A 18 -13.43 -22.72 -10.76
N GLN A 19 -12.37 -22.23 -11.42
CA GLN A 19 -11.27 -23.08 -11.92
C GLN A 19 -10.51 -23.82 -10.81
N GLY A 20 -10.50 -23.28 -9.58
CA GLY A 20 -9.94 -23.98 -8.41
C GLY A 20 -8.45 -24.31 -8.52
N ALA A 21 -7.66 -23.52 -9.24
CA ALA A 21 -6.21 -23.72 -9.31
C ALA A 21 -5.53 -23.27 -8.00
N TRP A 22 -4.40 -23.86 -7.65
CA TRP A 22 -3.60 -23.39 -6.51
C TRP A 22 -3.02 -21.98 -6.79
N PRO A 23 -3.01 -21.05 -5.81
CA PRO A 23 -3.46 -21.18 -4.42
C PRO A 23 -4.93 -20.78 -4.19
N VAL A 24 -5.70 -20.54 -5.26
CA VAL A 24 -7.12 -20.11 -5.17
C VAL A 24 -8.01 -21.21 -4.59
N ASN A 25 -7.64 -22.48 -4.80
CA ASN A 25 -8.30 -23.63 -4.17
C ASN A 25 -8.28 -23.61 -2.62
N LEU A 26 -7.49 -22.73 -1.99
CA LEU A 26 -7.45 -22.54 -0.54
C LEU A 26 -8.50 -21.53 -0.04
N VAL A 27 -9.12 -20.74 -0.92
CA VAL A 27 -10.10 -19.72 -0.52
C VAL A 27 -11.36 -20.36 0.07
N GLU A 28 -11.78 -19.91 1.25
CA GLU A 28 -13.00 -20.35 1.93
C GLU A 28 -14.14 -19.37 1.77
N GLU A 29 -13.86 -18.07 1.83
CA GLU A 29 -14.89 -17.04 1.76
C GLU A 29 -14.37 -15.83 0.99
N VAL A 30 -15.26 -15.19 0.23
CA VAL A 30 -15.02 -13.93 -0.45
C VAL A 30 -16.12 -12.96 -0.06
N HIS A 31 -15.71 -11.81 0.47
CA HIS A 31 -16.61 -10.71 0.81
C HIS A 31 -16.26 -9.45 0.02
N LEU A 32 -17.28 -8.67 -0.32
CA LEU A 32 -17.14 -7.35 -0.92
C LEU A 32 -17.42 -6.29 0.13
N PHE A 33 -16.74 -5.14 0.02
CA PHE A 33 -17.03 -3.98 0.85
C PHE A 33 -16.72 -2.68 0.13
N GLY A 34 -16.92 -1.56 0.82
CA GLY A 34 -16.60 -0.23 0.32
C GLY A 34 -17.58 0.29 -0.73
N SER A 35 -17.09 1.17 -1.60
CA SER A 35 -17.96 1.95 -2.51
C SER A 35 -18.76 1.11 -3.51
N TYR A 36 -18.24 -0.05 -3.91
CA TYR A 36 -18.92 -0.90 -4.89
C TYR A 36 -20.23 -1.48 -4.35
N ILE A 37 -20.24 -2.01 -3.11
CA ILE A 37 -21.43 -2.62 -2.51
C ILE A 37 -22.52 -1.59 -2.20
N ARG A 38 -22.14 -0.34 -1.94
CA ARG A 38 -23.10 0.75 -1.73
C ARG A 38 -23.78 1.22 -3.02
N GLY A 39 -23.31 0.78 -4.19
CA GLY A 39 -23.92 1.13 -5.46
C GLY A 39 -23.20 2.20 -6.28
N ALA A 40 -22.02 2.67 -5.86
CA ALA A 40 -21.32 3.77 -6.55
C ALA A 40 -21.11 3.50 -8.06
N LEU A 41 -21.38 4.51 -8.88
CA LEU A 41 -21.21 4.48 -10.34
C LEU A 41 -19.73 4.54 -10.75
N GLU A 42 -18.92 5.18 -9.92
CA GLU A 42 -17.46 5.20 -10.04
C GLU A 42 -16.79 4.73 -8.75
N VAL A 43 -15.96 3.70 -8.87
CA VAL A 43 -15.20 3.11 -7.76
C VAL A 43 -13.70 3.28 -8.00
N GLY A 44 -12.90 3.38 -6.94
CA GLY A 44 -11.43 3.38 -7.08
C GLY A 44 -10.94 2.01 -7.54
N ASP A 45 -10.69 1.15 -6.56
CA ASP A 45 -10.61 -0.30 -6.72
C ASP A 45 -11.84 -0.94 -6.05
N VAL A 46 -12.17 -2.17 -6.43
CA VAL A 46 -13.14 -2.99 -5.70
C VAL A 46 -12.44 -3.57 -4.47
N ASP A 47 -12.96 -3.26 -3.30
CA ASP A 47 -12.42 -3.75 -2.04
C ASP A 47 -12.99 -5.15 -1.73
N VAL A 48 -12.08 -6.13 -1.61
CA VAL A 48 -12.42 -7.55 -1.43
C VAL A 48 -11.69 -8.11 -0.22
N VAL A 49 -12.42 -8.83 0.64
CA VAL A 49 -11.83 -9.62 1.73
C VAL A 49 -11.86 -11.08 1.34
N VAL A 50 -10.73 -11.76 1.51
CA VAL A 50 -10.59 -13.20 1.25
C VAL A 50 -10.25 -13.89 2.56
N GLN A 51 -11.03 -14.90 2.93
CA GLN A 51 -10.67 -15.88 3.96
C GLN A 51 -10.20 -17.15 3.25
N HIS A 52 -9.18 -17.81 3.79
CA HIS A 52 -8.63 -19.02 3.21
C HIS A 52 -8.10 -19.96 4.30
N ILE A 53 -8.05 -21.25 3.99
CA ILE A 53 -7.29 -22.21 4.77
C ILE A 53 -5.79 -22.11 4.44
N THR A 54 -4.98 -22.70 5.30
CA THR A 54 -3.54 -22.82 5.09
C THR A 54 -3.18 -24.30 4.94
N ASP A 55 -2.54 -24.66 3.84
CA ASP A 55 -1.88 -25.96 3.66
C ASP A 55 -0.36 -25.83 3.88
N GLU A 56 0.34 -26.96 3.81
CA GLU A 56 1.80 -27.01 3.98
C GLU A 56 2.51 -26.18 2.90
N ALA A 57 2.08 -26.29 1.64
CA ALA A 57 2.64 -25.53 0.52
C ALA A 57 2.47 -24.01 0.68
N TRP A 58 1.32 -23.55 1.18
CA TRP A 58 1.06 -22.14 1.48
C TRP A 58 1.91 -21.65 2.65
N THR A 59 2.10 -22.50 3.67
CA THR A 59 2.97 -22.19 4.81
C THR A 59 4.41 -21.99 4.34
N GLU A 60 4.95 -22.93 3.58
CA GLU A 60 6.31 -22.84 3.03
C GLU A 60 6.46 -21.60 2.12
N HIS A 61 5.51 -21.37 1.22
CA HIS A 61 5.50 -20.20 0.33
C HIS A 61 5.52 -18.89 1.13
N SER A 62 4.65 -18.78 2.14
CA SER A 62 4.50 -17.58 2.96
C SER A 62 5.75 -17.31 3.80
N LEU A 63 6.34 -18.35 4.39
CA LEU A 63 7.58 -18.24 5.17
C LEU A 63 8.77 -17.85 4.28
N ASN A 64 8.94 -18.47 3.11
CA ASN A 64 10.00 -18.11 2.17
C ASN A 64 9.85 -16.66 1.68
N ALA A 65 8.63 -16.23 1.35
CA ALA A 65 8.35 -14.85 0.99
C ALA A 65 8.73 -13.88 2.13
N LEU A 66 8.32 -14.18 3.36
CA LEU A 66 8.65 -13.38 4.53
C LEU A 66 10.16 -13.26 4.75
N LEU A 67 10.89 -14.38 4.75
CA LEU A 67 12.35 -14.41 4.91
C LEU A 67 13.08 -13.66 3.79
N SER A 68 12.51 -13.66 2.59
CA SER A 68 13.04 -12.91 1.44
C SER A 68 12.62 -11.42 1.42
N GLY A 69 11.89 -10.94 2.43
CA GLY A 69 11.32 -9.58 2.44
C GLY A 69 10.32 -9.32 1.30
N ARG A 70 9.68 -10.38 0.78
CA ARG A 70 8.66 -10.35 -0.25
C ARG A 70 7.27 -10.45 0.38
N ASP A 71 6.26 -10.02 -0.36
CA ASP A 71 4.89 -10.08 0.09
C ASP A 71 4.32 -11.51 -0.06
N GLY A 72 4.02 -12.17 1.06
CA GLY A 72 3.53 -13.56 1.10
C GLY A 72 2.20 -13.79 0.38
N TYR A 73 1.39 -12.74 0.17
CA TYR A 73 0.11 -12.86 -0.56
C TYR A 73 0.23 -12.53 -2.05
N ALA A 74 1.45 -12.37 -2.58
CA ALA A 74 1.64 -12.03 -4.00
C ALA A 74 1.07 -13.09 -4.94
N ALA A 75 1.34 -14.38 -4.68
CA ALA A 75 0.84 -15.48 -5.50
C ALA A 75 -0.70 -15.54 -5.51
N MET A 76 -1.35 -15.49 -4.34
CA MET A 76 -2.81 -15.55 -4.25
C MET A 76 -3.49 -14.33 -4.87
N ARG A 77 -2.97 -13.12 -4.67
CA ARG A 77 -3.49 -11.92 -5.37
C ARG A 77 -3.35 -12.06 -6.87
N GLN A 78 -2.21 -12.54 -7.36
CA GLN A 78 -1.99 -12.73 -8.80
C GLN A 78 -2.95 -13.77 -9.37
N ALA A 79 -3.19 -14.87 -8.67
CA ALA A 79 -4.10 -15.92 -9.11
C ALA A 79 -5.57 -15.46 -9.13
N LEU A 80 -6.02 -14.73 -8.10
CA LEU A 80 -7.39 -14.17 -8.05
C LEU A 80 -7.63 -13.05 -9.07
N ARG A 81 -6.65 -12.14 -9.19
CA ARG A 81 -6.76 -10.95 -10.04
C ARG A 81 -6.44 -11.22 -11.51
N GLY A 82 -5.64 -12.26 -11.79
CA GLY A 82 -5.02 -12.47 -13.09
C GLY A 82 -4.21 -11.24 -13.53
N ARG A 83 -4.38 -10.86 -14.80
CA ARG A 83 -3.73 -9.69 -15.41
C ARG A 83 -4.50 -8.38 -15.21
N ARG A 84 -5.65 -8.40 -14.53
CA ARG A 84 -6.48 -7.21 -14.34
C ARG A 84 -5.93 -6.31 -13.24
N ARG A 85 -6.34 -5.03 -13.28
CA ARG A 85 -6.22 -4.06 -12.19
C ARG A 85 -7.64 -3.64 -11.79
N GLY A 86 -7.82 -3.07 -10.62
CA GLY A 86 -9.15 -2.67 -10.14
C GLY A 86 -9.70 -3.48 -8.98
N ILE A 87 -8.89 -4.35 -8.35
CA ILE A 87 -9.26 -5.07 -7.12
C ILE A 87 -8.17 -4.84 -6.07
N SER A 88 -8.61 -4.45 -4.88
CA SER A 88 -7.83 -4.33 -3.66
C SER A 88 -8.21 -5.49 -2.73
N PHE A 89 -7.24 -6.32 -2.36
CA PHE A 89 -7.47 -7.51 -1.54
C PHE A 89 -6.98 -7.30 -0.10
N GLN A 90 -7.81 -7.71 0.86
CA GLN A 90 -7.41 -7.94 2.24
C GLN A 90 -7.57 -9.43 2.58
N PHE A 91 -6.51 -10.07 3.07
CA PHE A 91 -6.53 -11.49 3.45
C PHE A 91 -6.67 -11.63 4.96
N GLN A 92 -7.50 -12.57 5.41
CA GLN A 92 -7.69 -12.88 6.84
C GLN A 92 -8.15 -11.68 7.73
N ASN A 93 -8.69 -10.62 7.11
CA ASN A 93 -9.07 -9.38 7.79
C ASN A 93 -10.58 -9.22 8.06
N ARG A 94 -11.41 -10.26 7.81
CA ARG A 94 -12.88 -10.16 7.98
C ARG A 94 -13.26 -9.66 9.37
N LYS A 95 -12.72 -10.30 10.43
CA LYS A 95 -13.02 -9.94 11.82
C LYS A 95 -12.62 -8.49 12.17
N ALA A 96 -11.44 -8.05 11.69
CA ALA A 96 -10.96 -6.70 11.93
C ALA A 96 -11.86 -5.66 11.26
N LEU A 97 -12.21 -5.87 9.98
CA LEU A 97 -13.08 -4.97 9.24
C LEU A 97 -14.50 -4.90 9.83
N THR A 98 -15.07 -6.02 10.25
CA THR A 98 -16.37 -6.02 10.95
C THR A 98 -16.28 -5.25 12.28
N LYS A 99 -15.20 -5.41 13.04
CA LYS A 99 -14.98 -4.65 14.28
C LYS A 99 -14.87 -3.14 14.02
N ASP A 100 -14.26 -2.76 12.90
CA ASP A 100 -14.14 -1.37 12.45
C ASP A 100 -15.45 -0.82 11.84
N GLY A 101 -16.56 -1.58 11.90
CA GLY A 101 -17.88 -1.14 11.45
C GLY A 101 -18.13 -1.23 9.94
N PHE A 102 -17.28 -1.95 9.19
CA PHE A 102 -17.49 -2.14 7.76
C PHE A 102 -18.63 -3.12 7.49
N GLU A 103 -19.56 -2.69 6.64
CA GLU A 103 -20.53 -3.59 6.02
C GLU A 103 -19.80 -4.51 5.03
N LEU A 104 -19.91 -5.81 5.24
CA LEU A 104 -19.32 -6.85 4.40
C LEU A 104 -20.45 -7.66 3.75
N LEU A 105 -20.50 -7.64 2.42
CA LEU A 105 -21.40 -8.48 1.65
C LEU A 105 -20.71 -9.80 1.31
N LEU A 106 -21.23 -10.93 1.80
CA LEU A 106 -20.76 -12.25 1.40
C LEU A 106 -21.05 -12.47 -0.09
N LEU A 107 -20.01 -12.64 -0.89
CA LEU A 107 -20.15 -12.92 -2.31
C LEU A 107 -20.20 -14.44 -2.55
N TRP A 108 -19.24 -15.18 -2.00
CA TRP A 108 -19.13 -16.62 -2.18
C TRP A 108 -18.49 -17.28 -0.96
N GLN A 109 -18.96 -18.48 -0.63
CA GLN A 109 -18.35 -19.36 0.36
C GLN A 109 -18.13 -20.76 -0.22
N ARG A 110 -17.05 -21.43 0.21
CA ARG A 110 -16.74 -22.81 -0.18
C ARG A 110 -17.92 -23.73 0.08
N GLY A 111 -18.23 -24.55 -0.92
CA GLY A 111 -19.40 -25.45 -0.90
C GLY A 111 -20.64 -24.84 -1.53
N GLU A 112 -20.68 -23.51 -1.75
CA GLU A 112 -21.76 -22.88 -2.50
C GLU A 112 -21.52 -22.93 -4.02
N PRO A 113 -22.59 -23.07 -4.83
CA PRO A 113 -22.47 -23.00 -6.27
C PRO A 113 -22.10 -21.57 -6.73
N PHE A 114 -21.22 -21.46 -7.73
CA PHE A 114 -20.81 -20.17 -8.28
C PHE A 114 -21.96 -19.38 -8.93
N SER A 115 -23.03 -20.06 -9.38
CA SER A 115 -24.25 -19.40 -9.85
C SER A 115 -24.88 -18.51 -8.78
N LEU A 116 -24.85 -18.91 -7.51
CA LEU A 116 -25.35 -18.10 -6.39
C LEU A 116 -24.49 -16.86 -6.17
N ALA A 117 -23.16 -16.99 -6.27
CA ALA A 117 -22.26 -15.85 -6.18
C ALA A 117 -22.50 -14.84 -7.31
N ARG A 118 -22.74 -15.33 -8.53
CA ARG A 118 -23.10 -14.47 -9.68
C ARG A 118 -24.46 -13.78 -9.48
N GLN A 119 -25.44 -14.46 -8.91
CA GLN A 119 -26.73 -13.85 -8.53
C GLN A 119 -26.55 -12.75 -7.49
N ARG A 120 -25.77 -13.00 -6.42
CA ARG A 120 -25.44 -11.99 -5.41
C ARG A 120 -24.74 -10.78 -6.02
N LEU A 121 -23.79 -11.01 -6.93
CA LEU A 121 -23.11 -9.93 -7.64
C LEU A 121 -24.07 -9.08 -8.49
N ALA A 122 -24.99 -9.73 -9.21
CA ALA A 122 -25.99 -9.07 -10.05
C ALA A 122 -27.05 -8.30 -9.23
N ALA A 123 -27.31 -8.74 -8.00
CA ALA A 123 -28.27 -8.10 -7.09
C ALA A 123 -27.76 -6.77 -6.51
N ILE A 124 -26.47 -6.43 -6.65
CA ILE A 124 -25.93 -5.16 -6.14
C ILE A 124 -26.35 -4.03 -7.10
N THR A 125 -27.38 -3.30 -6.71
CA THR A 125 -27.95 -2.23 -7.52
C THR A 125 -27.03 -1.00 -7.56
N PRO A 126 -26.91 -0.32 -8.72
CA PRO A 126 -26.32 1.00 -8.78
C PRO A 126 -27.14 2.00 -7.96
N ASP A 127 -26.46 2.87 -7.24
CA ASP A 127 -27.04 3.98 -6.49
C ASP A 127 -26.24 5.26 -6.83
N PRO A 128 -26.83 6.21 -7.59
CA PRO A 128 -26.20 7.48 -7.89
C PRO A 128 -25.91 8.35 -6.65
N ALA A 129 -26.66 8.16 -5.55
CA ALA A 129 -26.45 8.86 -4.29
C ALA A 129 -25.33 8.22 -3.44
N ALA A 130 -24.97 6.97 -3.73
CA ALA A 130 -23.77 6.33 -3.20
C ALA A 130 -22.53 6.92 -3.87
N GLY A 131 -22.22 8.17 -3.53
CA GLY A 131 -20.93 8.76 -3.84
C GLY A 131 -19.77 7.91 -3.30
N ARG A 132 -18.54 8.34 -3.61
CA ARG A 132 -17.36 7.74 -2.99
C ARG A 132 -17.51 7.84 -1.47
N ALA A 133 -17.15 6.77 -0.75
CA ALA A 133 -17.19 6.81 0.72
C ALA A 133 -16.42 8.04 1.20
N PRO A 134 -16.90 8.75 2.24
CA PRO A 134 -16.02 9.60 3.02
C PRO A 134 -14.75 8.81 3.31
N ARG A 135 -13.60 9.39 3.00
CA ARG A 135 -12.35 8.71 3.29
C ARG A 135 -12.12 8.86 4.77
N ASP A 136 -12.43 7.79 5.50
CA ASP A 136 -12.03 7.68 6.89
C ASP A 136 -10.50 7.90 6.98
N HIS A 137 -10.07 8.60 8.01
CA HIS A 137 -8.65 8.81 8.32
C HIS A 137 -7.89 9.67 7.29
N VAL A 138 -8.45 10.82 6.90
CA VAL A 138 -7.74 11.85 6.12
C VAL A 138 -7.67 13.15 6.91
N LEU A 139 -6.46 13.69 7.05
CA LEU A 139 -6.23 15.01 7.65
C LEU A 139 -5.88 16.03 6.56
N PRO A 140 -6.16 17.34 6.79
CA PRO A 140 -5.83 18.40 5.83
C PRO A 140 -4.37 18.38 5.36
N ALA A 141 -3.45 17.97 6.24
CA ALA A 141 -2.00 17.92 5.97
C ALA A 141 -1.58 17.02 4.80
N TYR A 142 -2.40 16.03 4.43
CA TYR A 142 -2.13 15.10 3.32
C TYR A 142 -3.35 14.82 2.45
N GLU A 143 -4.41 15.62 2.56
CA GLU A 143 -5.64 15.45 1.81
C GLU A 143 -5.38 15.41 0.30
N MET A 144 -4.52 16.32 -0.20
CA MET A 144 -4.19 16.45 -1.62
C MET A 144 -3.56 15.21 -2.26
N VAL A 145 -2.94 14.33 -1.46
CA VAL A 145 -2.32 13.08 -1.94
C VAL A 145 -3.08 11.85 -1.47
N SER A 146 -4.20 11.99 -0.78
CA SER A 146 -4.90 10.88 -0.12
C SER A 146 -5.38 9.77 -1.08
N ASP A 147 -5.59 10.08 -2.37
CA ASP A 147 -5.85 9.09 -3.45
C ASP A 147 -4.67 8.14 -3.71
N GLN A 148 -3.44 8.60 -3.44
CA GLN A 148 -2.20 7.85 -3.67
C GLN A 148 -1.77 7.03 -2.44
N LEU A 149 -2.40 7.28 -1.29
CA LEU A 149 -2.08 6.63 -0.04
C LEU A 149 -2.86 5.30 0.10
N PRO A 150 -2.18 4.17 0.34
CA PRO A 150 -2.85 2.95 0.77
C PRO A 150 -3.67 3.21 2.04
N ARG A 151 -4.80 2.52 2.19
CA ARG A 151 -5.64 2.68 3.39
C ARG A 151 -4.90 2.41 4.71
N PRO A 152 -4.06 1.36 4.84
CA PRO A 152 -3.30 1.14 6.08
C PRO A 152 -2.43 2.35 6.45
N VAL A 153 -1.75 2.93 5.46
CA VAL A 153 -0.95 4.15 5.63
C VAL A 153 -1.79 5.31 6.16
N ARG A 154 -3.00 5.52 5.61
CA ARG A 154 -3.90 6.58 6.07
C ARG A 154 -4.33 6.39 7.54
N ILE A 155 -4.64 5.16 7.94
CA ILE A 155 -4.99 4.82 9.33
C ILE A 155 -3.81 5.13 10.26
N ASP A 156 -2.61 4.68 9.91
CA ASP A 156 -1.39 4.90 10.70
C ASP A 156 -1.10 6.40 10.84
N LEU A 157 -1.11 7.14 9.73
CA LEU A 157 -0.88 8.60 9.71
C LEU A 157 -1.93 9.35 10.54
N TYR A 158 -3.21 9.02 10.39
CA TYR A 158 -4.26 9.62 11.17
C TYR A 158 -4.03 9.36 12.67
N ARG A 159 -3.80 8.11 13.06
CA ARG A 159 -3.51 7.72 14.45
C ARG A 159 -2.31 8.49 15.02
N TRP A 160 -1.18 8.51 14.32
CA TRP A 160 0.02 9.19 14.81
C TRP A 160 -0.19 10.69 14.96
N CYS A 161 -0.86 11.33 14.00
CA CYS A 161 -1.13 12.76 14.06
C CYS A 161 -2.18 13.13 15.13
N THR A 162 -3.27 12.37 15.27
CA THR A 162 -4.28 12.65 16.29
C THR A 162 -3.78 12.39 17.70
N ASN A 163 -2.82 11.48 17.86
CA ASN A 163 -2.17 11.21 19.15
C ASN A 163 -0.97 12.13 19.43
N ASN A 164 -0.70 13.11 18.56
CA ASN A 164 0.49 13.96 18.62
C ASN A 164 1.82 13.18 18.68
N ALA A 165 1.85 11.95 18.15
CA ALA A 165 3.08 11.15 18.07
C ALA A 165 3.95 11.56 16.88
N ALA A 166 3.34 12.10 15.82
CA ALA A 166 4.07 12.62 14.66
C ALA A 166 3.30 13.74 13.96
N THR A 167 4.03 14.61 13.28
CA THR A 167 3.49 15.55 12.29
C THR A 167 3.78 15.04 10.88
N VAL A 168 2.91 15.37 9.94
CA VAL A 168 3.08 14.98 8.54
C VAL A 168 2.87 16.19 7.64
N ARG A 169 3.64 16.26 6.56
CA ARG A 169 3.43 17.22 5.48
C ARG A 169 3.71 16.58 4.14
N VAL A 170 2.98 17.01 3.12
CA VAL A 170 3.29 16.70 1.72
C VAL A 170 4.37 17.65 1.25
N VAL A 171 5.45 17.11 0.68
CA VAL A 171 6.52 17.91 0.06
C VAL A 171 6.63 17.57 -1.43
N PRO A 172 6.66 18.58 -2.32
CA PRO A 172 7.03 18.36 -3.70
C PRO A 172 8.52 18.04 -3.79
N LEU A 173 8.90 17.09 -4.62
CA LEU A 173 10.29 16.78 -4.91
C LEU A 173 10.61 17.20 -6.34
N ALA A 174 11.60 18.09 -6.49
CA ALA A 174 12.15 18.42 -7.79
C ALA A 174 12.85 17.18 -8.39
N ASP A 175 12.79 17.04 -9.71
CA ASP A 175 13.47 15.97 -10.43
C ASP A 175 14.97 16.30 -10.57
N ASP A 176 15.66 16.26 -9.44
CA ASP A 176 17.03 16.77 -9.27
C ASP A 176 17.99 15.67 -8.83
N GLN A 177 19.29 15.95 -8.88
CA GLN A 177 20.36 15.07 -8.42
C GLN A 177 20.98 15.60 -7.12
N PRO A 178 21.37 14.73 -6.18
CA PRO A 178 22.14 15.17 -5.02
C PRO A 178 23.50 15.72 -5.46
N HIS A 179 23.96 16.80 -4.83
CA HIS A 179 25.29 17.36 -5.03
C HIS A 179 26.37 16.49 -4.38
N SER A 180 26.04 15.74 -3.32
CA SER A 180 26.98 14.80 -2.71
C SER A 180 27.36 13.69 -3.66
N THR A 181 28.65 13.62 -3.99
CA THR A 181 29.23 12.56 -4.83
C THR A 181 29.04 11.18 -4.21
N ALA A 182 29.09 11.07 -2.89
CA ALA A 182 28.85 9.81 -2.17
C ALA A 182 27.39 9.36 -2.34
N ALA A 183 26.44 10.29 -2.25
CA ALA A 183 25.02 10.00 -2.42
C ALA A 183 24.68 9.62 -3.86
N ALA A 184 25.22 10.35 -4.84
CA ALA A 184 25.10 10.01 -6.25
C ALA A 184 25.66 8.60 -6.54
N ALA A 185 26.87 8.31 -6.06
CA ALA A 185 27.51 7.00 -6.23
C ALA A 185 26.71 5.86 -5.56
N HIS A 186 26.09 6.11 -4.39
CA HIS A 186 25.21 5.14 -3.74
C HIS A 186 24.00 4.80 -4.62
N VAL A 187 23.37 5.81 -5.20
CA VAL A 187 22.21 5.63 -6.07
C VAL A 187 22.59 4.88 -7.34
N ASP A 188 23.69 5.26 -8.00
CA ASP A 188 24.14 4.66 -9.25
C ASP A 188 24.57 3.19 -9.09
N LYS A 189 25.09 2.80 -7.91
CA LYS A 189 25.40 1.40 -7.60
C LYS A 189 24.16 0.51 -7.49
N ARG A 190 23.00 1.10 -7.18
CA ARG A 190 21.78 0.34 -6.83
C ARG A 190 20.77 0.27 -7.96
N TRP A 191 20.72 1.28 -8.82
CA TRP A 191 19.69 1.37 -9.85
C TRP A 191 20.25 1.90 -11.17
N THR A 192 19.73 1.35 -12.27
CA THR A 192 20.08 1.80 -13.61
C THR A 192 19.53 3.20 -13.91
N ALA A 193 20.12 3.88 -14.89
CA ALA A 193 19.78 5.25 -15.27
C ALA A 193 18.27 5.47 -15.54
N HIS A 194 17.57 4.47 -16.08
CA HIS A 194 16.15 4.54 -16.41
C HIS A 194 15.20 4.03 -15.31
N SER A 195 15.74 3.65 -14.15
CA SER A 195 14.93 3.15 -13.04
C SER A 195 14.09 4.28 -12.40
N PRO A 196 12.76 4.11 -12.26
CA PRO A 196 11.94 5.04 -11.50
C PRO A 196 12.37 5.18 -10.03
N LEU A 197 12.96 4.13 -9.45
CA LEU A 197 13.51 4.18 -8.09
C LEU A 197 14.78 5.03 -8.03
N ARG A 198 15.62 5.02 -9.08
CA ARG A 198 16.80 5.91 -9.18
C ARG A 198 16.35 7.37 -9.11
N ARG A 199 15.39 7.72 -9.98
CA ARG A 199 14.81 9.07 -10.05
C ARG A 199 14.24 9.52 -8.69
N ALA A 200 13.42 8.66 -8.06
CA ALA A 200 12.82 8.93 -6.76
C ALA A 200 13.87 9.11 -5.64
N ALA A 201 14.91 8.27 -5.63
CA ALA A 201 15.99 8.36 -4.66
C ALA A 201 16.83 9.63 -4.85
N CYS A 202 17.21 9.97 -6.08
CA CYS A 202 17.94 11.20 -6.39
C CYS A 202 17.18 12.44 -5.91
N ALA A 203 15.89 12.54 -6.28
CA ALA A 203 15.03 13.66 -5.92
C ALA A 203 14.87 13.82 -4.39
N ALA A 204 14.69 12.70 -3.67
CA ALA A 204 14.62 12.71 -2.21
C ALA A 204 15.93 13.17 -1.55
N LEU A 205 17.07 12.69 -2.05
CA LEU A 205 18.37 13.06 -1.51
C LEU A 205 18.73 14.52 -1.80
N ALA A 206 18.45 15.00 -3.01
CA ALA A 206 18.62 16.41 -3.36
C ALA A 206 17.77 17.32 -2.47
N TYR A 207 16.50 16.96 -2.24
CA TYR A 207 15.62 17.67 -1.31
C TYR A 207 16.19 17.70 0.11
N LEU A 208 16.70 16.57 0.62
CA LEU A 208 17.29 16.50 1.95
C LEU A 208 18.54 17.39 2.07
N GLU A 209 19.45 17.36 1.09
CA GLU A 209 20.61 18.25 1.06
C GLU A 209 20.20 19.73 1.05
N GLN A 210 19.25 20.10 0.19
CA GLN A 210 18.75 21.47 0.09
C GLN A 210 18.07 21.93 1.38
N SER A 211 17.49 21.00 2.15
CA SER A 211 16.92 21.27 3.48
C SER A 211 17.95 21.32 4.61
N GLY A 212 19.24 21.12 4.30
CA GLY A 212 20.34 21.15 5.28
C GLY A 212 20.57 19.84 6.03
N GLN A 213 19.91 18.75 5.62
CA GLN A 213 20.08 17.43 6.23
C GLN A 213 21.47 16.87 5.93
N LYS A 214 22.13 16.33 6.97
CA LYS A 214 23.40 15.62 6.78
C LYS A 214 23.12 14.22 6.22
N LEU A 215 23.61 13.98 5.01
CA LEU A 215 23.31 12.74 4.28
C LEU A 215 24.00 11.48 4.84
N ASP A 216 25.06 11.62 5.63
CA ASP A 216 25.69 10.49 6.31
C ASP A 216 24.79 9.84 7.37
N ARG A 217 23.78 10.56 7.85
CA ARG A 217 22.73 10.10 8.78
C ARG A 217 21.43 9.70 8.09
N VAL A 218 21.48 9.39 6.80
CA VAL A 218 20.30 9.03 6.00
C VAL A 218 20.39 7.58 5.54
N ALA A 219 19.31 6.85 5.78
CA ALA A 219 19.10 5.53 5.19
C ALA A 219 18.15 5.65 4.00
N VAL A 220 18.52 5.07 2.86
CA VAL A 220 17.67 5.08 1.66
C VAL A 220 17.25 3.66 1.34
N HIS A 221 15.94 3.40 1.36
CA HIS A 221 15.32 2.18 0.88
C HIS A 221 16.03 0.91 1.43
N GLY A 222 16.26 0.87 2.75
CA GLY A 222 16.85 -0.26 3.45
C GLY A 222 18.39 -0.32 3.47
N GLN A 223 19.10 0.72 3.01
CA GLN A 223 20.57 0.80 3.07
C GLN A 223 21.05 2.17 3.51
N HIS A 224 22.04 2.19 4.40
CA HIS A 224 22.72 3.42 4.83
C HIS A 224 23.54 3.99 3.67
N LEU A 225 23.59 5.32 3.58
CA LEU A 225 24.45 5.99 2.59
C LEU A 225 25.94 5.76 2.87
N GLN A 226 26.32 5.69 4.15
CA GLN A 226 27.67 5.31 4.57
C GLN A 226 27.67 3.90 5.17
N HIS A 227 28.74 3.15 4.87
CA HIS A 227 28.92 1.81 5.42
C HIS A 227 29.43 1.91 6.86
N GLY A 228 29.03 0.95 7.71
CA GLY A 228 29.48 0.89 9.11
C GLY A 228 28.74 1.83 10.07
N VAL A 229 27.71 2.52 9.59
CA VAL A 229 26.82 3.37 10.40
C VAL A 229 25.78 2.49 11.08
N ALA A 230 25.56 2.69 12.39
CA ALA A 230 24.55 1.97 13.16
C ALA A 230 23.16 2.62 13.02
N ASP A 231 22.09 1.82 13.13
CA ASP A 231 20.70 2.27 12.91
C ASP A 231 20.30 3.44 13.82
N ASP A 232 20.85 3.53 15.04
CA ASP A 232 20.57 4.58 16.03
C ASP A 232 21.13 5.96 15.63
N THR A 233 22.07 6.01 14.69
CA THR A 233 22.64 7.27 14.19
C THR A 233 21.91 7.83 12.96
N ILE A 234 20.93 7.09 12.44
CA ILE A 234 20.09 7.54 11.33
C ILE A 234 19.08 8.57 11.84
N GLU A 235 19.05 9.74 11.23
CA GLU A 235 18.07 10.78 11.56
C GLU A 235 16.83 10.69 10.69
N ILE A 236 16.97 10.17 9.47
CA ILE A 236 15.84 10.05 8.54
C ILE A 236 15.97 8.84 7.61
N PHE A 237 14.87 8.11 7.49
CA PHE A 237 14.72 7.02 6.53
C PHE A 237 13.95 7.48 5.30
N VAL A 238 14.51 7.24 4.11
CA VAL A 238 13.85 7.48 2.83
C VAL A 238 13.23 6.18 2.31
N GLY A 239 11.90 6.10 2.40
CA GLY A 239 11.10 5.02 1.81
C GLY A 239 10.72 5.32 0.37
N LEU A 240 10.65 4.27 -0.47
CA LEU A 240 10.23 4.39 -1.86
C LEU A 240 9.07 3.41 -2.11
N GLY A 241 7.87 3.94 -2.35
CA GLY A 241 6.70 3.16 -2.76
C GLY A 241 6.19 2.15 -1.72
N TRP A 242 6.20 2.51 -0.44
CA TRP A 242 5.62 1.79 0.70
C TRP A 242 6.30 0.49 1.10
N ARG A 243 7.39 0.10 0.44
CA ARG A 243 8.04 -1.21 0.63
C ARG A 243 8.41 -1.49 2.08
N TYR A 244 8.86 -0.47 2.80
CA TYR A 244 9.34 -0.58 4.18
C TYR A 244 8.39 0.04 5.20
N TRP A 245 7.16 0.40 4.80
CA TRP A 245 6.23 1.14 5.66
C TRP A 245 5.99 0.49 7.03
N ARG A 246 6.01 -0.84 7.11
CA ARG A 246 5.87 -1.57 8.38
C ARG A 246 6.95 -1.23 9.42
N ARG A 247 8.08 -0.66 9.01
CA ARG A 247 9.15 -0.19 9.92
C ARG A 247 8.96 1.27 10.33
N ALA A 248 8.09 2.04 9.69
CA ALA A 248 7.97 3.48 9.95
C ALA A 248 7.68 3.80 11.42
N GLU A 249 6.81 3.02 12.07
CA GLU A 249 6.53 3.18 13.50
C GLU A 249 7.77 3.01 14.39
N LEU A 250 8.65 2.06 14.06
CA LEU A 250 9.89 1.83 14.80
C LEU A 250 10.81 3.06 14.71
N TYR A 251 11.05 3.56 13.49
CA TYR A 251 11.86 4.76 13.26
C TYR A 251 11.30 5.97 14.00
N LEU A 252 9.98 6.20 13.93
CA LEU A 252 9.33 7.31 14.60
C LEU A 252 9.44 7.21 16.13
N ASN A 253 9.31 6.01 16.71
CA ASN A 253 9.48 5.78 18.14
C ASN A 253 10.93 6.02 18.61
N ASP A 254 11.91 5.77 17.74
CA ASP A 254 13.32 6.05 18.00
C ASP A 254 13.68 7.54 17.77
N GLY A 255 12.69 8.40 17.49
CA GLY A 255 12.89 9.83 17.24
C GLY A 255 13.41 10.16 15.85
N GLN A 256 13.38 9.18 14.93
CA GLN A 256 13.88 9.31 13.56
C GLN A 256 12.74 9.69 12.60
N ALA A 257 13.02 10.58 11.65
CA ALA A 257 12.04 11.00 10.66
C ALA A 257 11.87 9.96 9.53
N TRP A 258 10.75 10.07 8.80
CA TRP A 258 10.47 9.24 7.64
C TRP A 258 10.08 10.10 6.44
N LEU A 259 10.78 9.95 5.32
CA LEU A 259 10.45 10.55 4.03
C LEU A 259 9.98 9.47 3.06
N GLU A 260 8.67 9.35 2.85
CA GLU A 260 8.10 8.37 1.93
C GLU A 260 7.85 8.99 0.57
N VAL A 261 8.64 8.60 -0.44
CA VAL A 261 8.40 9.01 -1.82
C VAL A 261 7.24 8.19 -2.39
N LEU A 262 6.17 8.89 -2.76
CA LEU A 262 4.99 8.27 -3.35
C LEU A 262 5.35 7.56 -4.66
N PRO A 263 4.67 6.45 -5.03
CA PRO A 263 4.97 5.70 -6.25
C PRO A 263 5.06 6.58 -7.50
N ALA A 264 6.28 6.77 -8.00
CA ALA A 264 6.56 7.58 -9.16
C ALA A 264 6.02 6.92 -10.45
N LYS A 265 5.31 7.68 -11.29
CA LYS A 265 5.14 7.35 -12.71
C LYS A 265 6.17 8.14 -13.51
N ALA A 266 6.66 7.56 -14.60
CA ALA A 266 7.84 8.04 -15.36
C ALA A 266 7.83 9.52 -15.79
N ARG A 267 6.67 10.20 -15.79
CA ARG A 267 6.51 11.61 -16.20
C ARG A 267 5.67 12.45 -15.24
N GLN A 268 5.36 11.93 -14.05
CA GLN A 268 4.59 12.70 -13.07
C GLN A 268 5.52 13.42 -12.09
N PRO A 269 5.11 14.59 -11.57
CA PRO A 269 5.78 15.26 -10.46
C PRO A 269 5.97 14.28 -9.30
N LEU A 270 7.14 14.35 -8.67
CA LEU A 270 7.42 13.56 -7.48
C LEU A 270 6.87 14.28 -6.25
N GLN A 271 6.27 13.50 -5.36
CA GLN A 271 5.77 13.97 -4.08
C GLN A 271 6.22 12.99 -3.02
N ALA A 272 6.46 13.50 -1.82
CA ALA A 272 6.75 12.68 -0.65
C ALA A 272 5.90 13.10 0.55
N LEU A 273 5.66 12.15 1.44
CA LEU A 273 5.23 12.42 2.79
C LEU A 273 6.46 12.56 3.68
N HIS A 274 6.64 13.73 4.29
CA HIS A 274 7.65 13.95 5.31
C HIS A 274 6.95 13.84 6.67
N ILE A 275 7.27 12.78 7.40
CA ILE A 275 6.70 12.44 8.70
C ILE A 275 7.79 12.66 9.74
N ILE A 276 7.52 13.53 10.71
CA ILE A 276 8.47 13.95 11.72
C ILE A 276 7.89 13.53 13.07
N PRO A 277 8.61 12.73 13.88
CA PRO A 277 8.13 12.37 15.21
C PRO A 277 8.00 13.61 16.08
N ALA A 278 7.04 13.63 17.00
CA ALA A 278 7.02 14.66 18.02
C ALA A 278 8.29 14.52 18.87
N SER A 279 8.91 15.64 19.25
CA SER A 279 10.03 15.60 20.18
C SER A 279 9.58 14.90 21.47
N PRO A 280 10.40 13.98 22.04
CA PRO A 280 10.07 13.38 23.32
C PRO A 280 9.90 14.52 24.36
N ALA A 281 8.78 14.49 25.06
CA ALA A 281 8.49 15.40 26.17
C ALA A 281 9.40 15.13 27.37
#